data_AF-A0A497S141-F1
#
_entry.id   AF-A0A497S141-F1
#
_cell.length_a   1.000
_cell.length_b   1.000
_cell.length_c   1.000
_cell.angle_alpha   90.00
_cell.angle_beta   90.00
_cell.angle_gamma   90.00
#
_symmetry.space_group_name_H-M   'P 1'
#
loop_
_entity.id
_entity.type
_entity.pdbx_description
1 polymer ?
#
loop_
_entity_poly.entity_id
_entity_poly.type
_entity_poly.pdbx_seq_one_letter_code
_entity_poly.pdbx_strand_id
1 'polypeptide(L)' 'MNSKEIRFQIKSKDIGARIGELEINGKKIETPAIMPVYNPNKPIISMDELRDKFKIKILMVNSYILYKNSNIRERVIEKG' A
#
# COMPACT_ATOMS: atom_id res chain seq x y z
N MET A 1 -8.02 1.28 22.63
CA MET A 1 -8.24 2.12 21.42
C MET A 1 -6.86 2.49 20.88
N ASN A 2 -6.33 1.74 19.91
CA ASN A 2 -5.08 2.15 19.24
C ASN A 2 -5.44 3.19 18.18
N SER A 3 -5.16 4.45 18.47
CA SER A 3 -5.25 5.52 17.46
C SER A 3 -4.32 5.17 16.31
N LYS A 4 -4.87 5.13 15.08
CA LYS A 4 -4.04 5.01 13.87
C LYS A 4 -3.20 6.27 13.77
N GLU A 5 -1.90 6.15 14.00
CA GLU A 5 -0.98 7.26 13.88
C GLU A 5 -0.63 7.46 12.40
N ILE A 6 -1.00 8.64 11.90
CA ILE A 6 -0.64 9.10 10.56
C ILE A 6 0.17 10.37 10.75
N ARG A 7 1.39 10.39 10.23
CA ARG A 7 2.25 11.58 10.20
C ARG A 7 2.70 11.84 8.78
N PHE A 8 2.66 13.09 8.37
CA PHE A 8 3.23 13.53 7.11
C PHE A 8 4.16 14.71 7.36
N GLN A 9 5.40 14.62 6.88
CA GLN A 9 6.39 15.70 6.96
C GLN A 9 6.95 16.01 5.58
N ILE A 10 7.26 17.28 5.31
CA ILE A 10 7.90 17.69 4.06
C ILE A 10 9.41 17.70 4.26
N LYS A 11 10.14 16.97 3.41
CA LYS A 11 11.61 16.86 3.44
C LYS A 11 12.30 17.85 2.52
N SER A 12 11.73 18.11 1.35
CA SER A 12 12.26 19.05 0.36
C SER A 12 11.13 19.65 -0.47
N LYS A 13 11.37 20.83 -1.06
CA LYS A 13 10.40 21.57 -1.86
C LYS A 13 11.09 22.23 -3.05
N ASP A 14 10.37 22.30 -4.17
CA ASP A 14 10.74 23.11 -5.32
C ASP A 14 9.46 23.71 -5.92
N ILE A 15 9.32 25.04 -5.88
CA ILE A 15 8.09 25.77 -6.20
C ILE A 15 6.87 25.17 -5.44
N GLY A 16 6.00 24.43 -6.15
CA GLY A 16 4.83 23.75 -5.58
C GLY A 16 5.06 22.25 -5.31
N ALA A 17 6.13 21.67 -5.84
CA ALA A 17 6.48 20.27 -5.67
C ALA A 17 6.99 20.00 -4.24
N ARG A 18 6.71 18.81 -3.72
CA ARG A 18 7.07 18.40 -2.36
C ARG A 18 7.57 16.98 -2.35
N ILE A 19 8.76 16.79 -1.80
CA ILE A 19 9.22 15.49 -1.32
C ILE A 19 8.80 15.38 0.14
N GLY A 20 8.08 14.33 0.50
CA GLY A 20 7.55 14.13 1.85
C GLY A 20 7.85 12.75 2.40
N GLU A 21 7.78 12.58 3.71
CA GLU A 21 7.76 11.29 4.37
C GLU A 21 6.38 11.10 5.00
N LEU A 22 5.66 10.09 4.50
CA LEU A 22 4.38 9.62 5.03
C LEU A 22 4.67 8.41 5.93
N GLU A 23 4.27 8.51 7.19
CA GLU A 23 4.31 7.43 8.16
C GLU A 23 2.89 7.03 8.56
N ILE A 24 2.57 5.75 8.44
CA ILE A 24 1.28 5.18 8.85
C ILE A 24 1.58 3.97 9.73
N ASN A 25 1.18 4.03 11.01
CA ASN A 25 1.39 2.95 11.97
C ASN A 25 2.85 2.42 11.97
N GLY A 26 3.83 3.33 12.02
CA GLY A 26 5.27 3.00 12.03
C GLY A 26 5.88 2.68 10.65
N LYS A 27 5.07 2.53 9.60
CA LYS A 27 5.56 2.26 8.23
C LYS A 27 5.78 3.55 7.46
N LYS A 28 6.98 3.74 6.92
CA LYS A 28 7.39 4.98 6.24
C LYS A 28 7.50 4.80 4.73
N ILE A 29 7.04 5.80 3.98
CA ILE A 29 7.23 5.92 2.53
C ILE A 29 7.55 7.36 2.14
N GLU A 30 8.39 7.54 1.12
CA GLU A 30 8.69 8.85 0.54
C GLU A 30 7.67 9.19 -0.55
N THR A 31 7.13 10.41 -0.53
CA THR A 31 6.24 10.94 -1.57
C THR A 31 7.01 11.92 -2.47
N PRO A 32 6.68 12.05 -3.77
CA PRO A 32 5.54 11.43 -4.46
C PRO A 32 5.74 9.92 -4.65
N ALA A 33 4.69 9.15 -4.39
CA ALA A 33 4.71 7.70 -4.48
C ALA A 33 3.65 7.21 -5.47
N ILE A 34 3.99 6.17 -6.24
CA ILE A 34 3.05 5.45 -7.08
C ILE A 34 2.61 4.20 -6.33
N MET A 35 1.30 3.96 -6.31
CA MET A 35 0.70 2.82 -5.63
C MET A 35 0.05 1.90 -6.68
N PRO A 36 0.67 0.77 -7.04
CA PRO A 36 0.10 -0.15 -8.01
C PRO A 36 -1.24 -0.71 -7.52
N VAL A 37 -2.21 -0.81 -8.43
CA VAL A 37 -3.46 -1.51 -8.18
C VAL A 37 -3.24 -3.00 -8.42
N TYR A 38 -3.43 -3.82 -7.39
CA TYR A 38 -3.27 -5.27 -7.47
C TYR A 38 -4.63 -5.96 -7.43
N ASN A 39 -4.86 -6.85 -8.41
CA ASN A 39 -6.05 -7.70 -8.47
C ASN A 39 -5.69 -9.15 -8.09
N PRO A 40 -6.09 -9.64 -6.90
CA PRO A 40 -5.73 -10.98 -6.46
C PRO A 40 -6.38 -12.09 -7.28
N ASN A 41 -7.48 -11.81 -7.99
CA ASN A 41 -8.13 -12.78 -8.88
C ASN A 41 -7.41 -12.91 -10.24
N LYS A 42 -6.60 -11.91 -10.61
CA LYS A 42 -5.88 -11.85 -11.90
C LYS A 42 -4.49 -11.21 -11.71
N PRO A 43 -3.55 -11.91 -11.05
CA PRO A 43 -2.22 -11.37 -10.81
C PRO A 43 -1.39 -11.38 -12.11
N ILE A 44 -1.18 -10.20 -12.70
CA ILE A 44 -0.32 -10.02 -13.88
C ILE A 44 1.16 -10.07 -13.49
N ILE A 45 1.48 -9.49 -12.33
CA ILE A 45 2.82 -9.48 -11.71
C ILE A 45 2.64 -10.12 -10.33
N SER A 46 3.52 -11.05 -9.95
CA SER A 46 3.43 -11.70 -8.63
C SER A 46 3.79 -10.73 -7.50
N MET A 47 3.31 -11.04 -6.29
CA MET A 47 3.65 -10.26 -5.09
C MET A 47 5.16 -10.25 -4.79
N ASP A 48 5.83 -11.39 -5.02
CA ASP A 48 7.28 -11.49 -4.86
C ASP A 48 8.02 -10.64 -5.90
N GLU A 49 7.56 -10.60 -7.15
CA GLU A 49 8.18 -9.74 -8.17
C GLU A 49 7.97 -8.25 -7.85
N LEU A 50 6.77 -7.84 -7.42
CA LEU A 50 6.50 -6.48 -6.96
C LEU A 50 7.42 -6.07 -5.80
N ARG A 51 7.65 -6.96 -4.84
CA ARG A 51 8.54 -6.71 -3.69
C ARG A 51 10.01 -6.71 -4.09
N ASP A 52 10.46 -7.73 -4.80
CA ASP A 52 11.88 -8.05 -4.94
C ASP A 52 12.50 -7.40 -6.18
N LYS A 53 11.75 -7.26 -7.27
CA LYS A 53 12.22 -6.62 -8.51
C LYS A 53 11.85 -5.14 -8.57
N PHE A 54 10.61 -4.80 -8.26
CA PHE A 54 10.11 -3.42 -8.35
C PHE A 54 10.27 -2.62 -7.05
N LYS A 55 10.65 -3.27 -5.93
CA LYS A 55 10.91 -2.62 -4.64
C LYS A 55 9.77 -1.73 -4.15
N ILE A 56 8.53 -2.10 -4.44
CA ILE A 56 7.37 -1.27 -4.05
C ILE A 56 7.20 -1.27 -2.53
N LYS A 57 6.87 -0.10 -1.98
CA LYS A 57 6.63 0.09 -0.53
C LYS A 57 5.15 0.21 -0.18
N ILE A 58 4.30 0.38 -1.19
CA ILE A 58 2.85 0.56 -1.04
C ILE A 58 2.13 -0.02 -2.27
N LEU A 59 0.96 -0.59 -2.07
CA LEU A 59 0.05 -1.06 -3.13
C LEU A 59 -1.40 -0.87 -2.68
N MET A 60 -2.33 -0.92 -3.63
CA MET A 60 -3.76 -0.84 -3.37
C MET A 60 -4.45 -2.09 -3.90
N VAL A 61 -5.35 -2.67 -3.10
CA VAL A 61 -6.30 -3.70 -3.55
C VAL A 61 -7.72 -3.20 -3.30
N ASN A 62 -8.64 -3.48 -4.23
CA ASN A 62 -10.05 -3.19 -4.01
C ASN A 62 -10.63 -4.18 -2.98
N SER A 63 -11.07 -3.66 -1.83
CA SER A 63 -11.64 -4.46 -0.74
C SER A 63 -12.93 -5.18 -1.14
N TYR A 64 -13.70 -4.66 -2.10
CA TYR A 64 -14.89 -5.34 -2.63
C TYR A 64 -14.53 -6.66 -3.32
N ILE A 65 -13.39 -6.71 -4.02
CA ILE A 65 -12.90 -7.94 -4.66
C ILE A 65 -12.54 -8.99 -3.60
N LEU A 66 -11.89 -8.55 -2.51
CA LEU A 66 -11.55 -9.42 -1.38
C LEU A 66 -12.80 -9.95 -0.67
N TYR A 67 -13.80 -9.09 -0.48
CA TYR A 67 -15.05 -9.44 0.20
C TYR A 67 -15.94 -10.39 -0.61
N LYS A 68 -16.03 -10.19 -1.94
CA LYS A 68 -16.95 -10.94 -2.80
C LYS A 68 -16.47 -12.37 -3.06
N ASN A 69 -15.16 -12.62 -3.06
CA ASN A 69 -14.60 -13.95 -3.28
C ASN A 69 -14.52 -14.71 -1.93
N SER A 70 -15.40 -15.69 -1.71
CA SER A 70 -15.48 -16.46 -0.45
C SER A 70 -14.14 -17.05 -0.02
N ASN A 71 -13.41 -17.67 -0.96
CA ASN A 71 -12.13 -18.32 -0.70
C ASN A 71 -11.05 -17.33 -0.25
N ILE A 72 -11.06 -16.12 -0.83
CA ILE A 72 -10.12 -15.05 -0.45
C ILE A 72 -10.56 -14.39 0.86
N ARG A 73 -11.87 -14.14 1.01
CA ARG A 73 -12.46 -13.49 2.18
C ARG A 73 -12.10 -14.19 3.47
N GLU A 74 -12.30 -15.51 3.53
CA GLU A 74 -12.00 -16.29 4.74
C GLU A 74 -10.53 -16.15 5.13
N ARG A 75 -9.63 -16.27 4.15
CA ARG A 75 -8.19 -16.11 4.37
C ARG A 75 -7.80 -14.69 4.81
N VAL A 76 -8.44 -13.66 4.26
CA VAL A 76 -8.21 -12.25 4.65
C VAL A 76 -8.71 -11.99 6.08
N ILE A 77 -9.87 -12.52 6.45
CA ILE A 77 -10.40 -12.37 7.82
C ILE A 77 -9.49 -13.08 8.83
N GLU A 78 -9.00 -14.27 8.49
CA GLU A 78 -8.12 -15.05 9.37
C GLU A 78 -6.72 -14.41 9.52
N LYS A 79 -6.13 -13.93 8.42
CA LYS A 79 -4.70 -13.56 8.38
C LYS A 79 -4.43 -12.06 8.39
N GLY A 80 -5.42 -11.24 8.08
CA GLY A 80 -5.25 -9.80 7.82
C GLY A 80 -4.85 -9.50 6.39
#